data_AF-A0A4V3SHK5-F1
#
_entry.id   AF-A0A4V3SHK5-F1
#
_cell.length_a   1.000
_cell.length_b   1.000
_cell.length_c   1.000
_cell.angle_alpha   90.00
_cell.angle_beta   90.00
_cell.angle_gamma   90.00
#
_symmetry.space_group_name_H-M   'P 1'
#
loop_
_entity.id
_entity.type
_entity.pdbx_description
1 polymer ?
#
loop_
_entity_poly.entity_id
_entity_poly.type
_entity_poly.pdbx_seq_one_letter_code
_entity_poly.pdbx_strand_id
1 'polypeptide(L)'
;MNCLTAFDEMYYCFSLGGQFLNVYRYGGWRDCSEKSADWRFCMRTKAMGPIKRKAMIMARNKEKAARFKQGPNSEDIWELRKEPLKNPFSGSLGDLEKDSLA
;
A
#
# COMPACT_ATOMS: atom_id res chain seq x y z
N MET A 1 0.97 -16.75 1.83
CA MET A 1 0.69 -16.14 0.51
C MET A 1 -0.36 -16.98 -0.18
N ASN A 2 -1.53 -16.42 -0.48
CA ASN A 2 -2.60 -17.11 -1.20
C ASN A 2 -2.56 -16.70 -2.69
N CYS A 3 -2.71 -17.65 -3.61
CA CYS A 3 -2.61 -17.36 -5.04
C CYS A 3 -3.89 -16.79 -5.63
N LEU A 4 -5.06 -17.10 -5.03
CA LEU A 4 -6.34 -16.52 -5.44
C LEU A 4 -6.36 -15.02 -5.17
N THR A 5 -5.98 -14.61 -3.96
CA THR A 5 -5.91 -13.19 -3.61
C THR A 5 -4.91 -12.44 -4.50
N ALA A 6 -3.76 -13.05 -4.82
CA ALA A 6 -2.79 -12.45 -5.74
C ALA A 6 -3.33 -12.30 -7.17
N PHE A 7 -4.20 -13.21 -7.61
CA PHE A 7 -4.88 -13.10 -8.90
C PHE A 7 -5.92 -11.99 -8.89
N ASP A 8 -6.77 -11.93 -7.86
CA ASP A 8 -7.81 -10.90 -7.74
C ASP A 8 -7.16 -9.50 -7.71
N GLU A 9 -6.09 -9.31 -6.94
CA GLU A 9 -5.35 -8.04 -6.92
C GLU A 9 -4.76 -7.65 -8.28
N MET A 10 -4.25 -8.62 -9.05
CA MET A 10 -3.76 -8.39 -10.41
C MET A 10 -4.91 -8.00 -11.34
N TYR A 11 -6.01 -8.76 -11.31
CA TYR A 11 -7.18 -8.55 -12.15
C TYR A 11 -7.82 -7.18 -11.89
N TYR A 12 -8.05 -6.82 -10.63
CA TYR A 12 -8.60 -5.52 -10.27
C TYR A 12 -7.69 -4.36 -10.67
N CYS A 13 -6.37 -4.56 -10.63
CA CYS A 13 -5.43 -3.55 -11.11
C CYS A 13 -5.59 -3.27 -12.60
N PHE A 14 -5.76 -4.31 -13.43
CA PHE A 14 -5.98 -4.13 -14.87
C PHE A 14 -7.42 -3.78 -15.23
N SER A 15 -8.37 -3.89 -14.29
CA SER A 15 -9.76 -3.57 -14.54
C SER A 15 -9.94 -2.10 -14.97
N LEU A 16 -10.79 -1.89 -15.97
CA LEU A 16 -11.06 -0.56 -16.54
C LEU A 16 -11.63 0.42 -15.50
N GLY A 17 -12.47 -0.07 -14.60
CA GLY A 17 -13.08 0.79 -13.56
C GLY A 17 -12.04 1.41 -12.62
N GLY A 18 -11.05 0.63 -12.17
CA GLY A 18 -9.99 1.15 -11.32
C GLY A 18 -8.96 2.00 -12.08
N GLN A 19 -8.67 1.64 -13.33
CA GLN A 19 -7.71 2.38 -14.15
C GLN A 19 -8.25 3.74 -14.62
N PHE A 20 -9.55 3.85 -14.88
CA PHE A 20 -10.16 5.12 -15.29
C PHE A 20 -9.96 6.24 -14.26
N LEU A 21 -10.10 5.93 -12.96
CA LEU A 21 -9.83 6.89 -11.89
C LEU A 21 -8.36 7.31 -11.82
N ASN A 22 -7.42 6.40 -12.13
CA ASN A 22 -6.00 6.72 -12.18
C ASN A 22 -5.68 7.65 -13.36
N VAL A 23 -6.29 7.40 -14.52
CA VAL A 23 -6.17 8.30 -15.67
C VAL A 23 -6.77 9.67 -15.35
N TYR A 24 -7.93 9.72 -14.72
CA TYR A 24 -8.56 10.98 -14.32
C TYR A 24 -7.73 11.77 -13.29
N ARG A 25 -7.14 11.10 -12.29
CA ARG A 25 -6.39 11.78 -11.21
C ARG A 25 -4.94 12.10 -11.57
N TYR A 26 -4.27 11.20 -12.28
CA TYR A 26 -2.82 11.24 -12.50
C TYR A 26 -2.44 11.34 -13.98
N GLY A 27 -3.40 11.34 -14.90
CA GLY A 27 -3.15 11.51 -16.34
C GLY A 27 -2.55 10.29 -17.04
N GLY A 28 -2.52 9.12 -16.39
CA GLY A 28 -1.90 7.92 -16.95
C GLY A 28 -2.44 6.62 -16.37
N TRP A 29 -2.13 5.52 -17.06
CA TRP A 29 -2.41 4.18 -16.58
C TRP A 29 -1.48 3.84 -15.42
N ARG A 30 -2.03 3.23 -14.37
CA ARG A 30 -1.25 2.75 -13.24
C ARG A 30 -0.41 1.54 -13.66
N ASP A 31 0.86 1.51 -13.29
CA ASP A 31 1.70 0.33 -13.49
C ASP A 31 1.23 -0.84 -12.60
N CYS A 32 0.77 -1.91 -13.24
CA CYS A 32 0.30 -3.14 -12.60
C CYS A 32 1.34 -4.28 -12.62
N SER A 33 2.57 -3.99 -13.06
CA SER A 33 3.66 -4.96 -13.19
C SER A 33 3.92 -5.72 -11.88
N GLU A 34 3.94 -5.04 -10.74
CA GLU A 34 4.20 -5.64 -9.43
C GLU A 34 3.16 -6.70 -9.05
N LYS A 35 1.87 -6.40 -9.24
CA LYS A 35 0.78 -7.34 -8.95
C LYS A 35 0.82 -8.56 -9.87
N SER A 36 1.16 -8.35 -11.15
CA SER A 36 1.37 -9.45 -12.08
C SER A 36 2.56 -10.33 -11.68
N ALA A 37 3.64 -9.74 -11.15
CA ALA A 37 4.82 -10.46 -10.67
C ALA A 37 4.53 -11.26 -9.39
N ASP A 38 3.66 -10.76 -8.51
CA ASP A 38 3.18 -11.48 -7.32
C ASP A 38 2.39 -12.73 -7.69
N TRP A 39 1.45 -12.60 -8.63
CA TRP A 39 0.68 -13.74 -9.12
C TRP A 39 1.58 -14.80 -9.79
N ARG A 40 2.46 -14.38 -10.72
CA ARG A 40 3.42 -15.29 -11.39
C ARG A 40 4.31 -16.02 -10.39
N PHE A 41 4.77 -15.34 -9.34
CA PHE A 41 5.58 -15.95 -8.30
C PHE A 41 4.80 -16.97 -7.46
N CYS A 42 3.56 -16.66 -7.10
CA CYS A 42 2.71 -17.60 -6.37
C CYS A 42 2.50 -18.89 -7.18
N MET A 43 2.19 -18.76 -8.48
CA MET A 43 2.04 -19.90 -9.38
C MET A 43 3.33 -20.71 -9.51
N ARG A 44 4.49 -20.06 -9.68
CA ARG A 44 5.81 -20.73 -9.76
C ARG A 44 6.16 -21.48 -8.48
N THR A 45 5.92 -20.88 -7.32
CA THR A 45 6.24 -21.48 -6.01
C THR A 45 5.30 -22.62 -5.62
N LYS A 46 4.09 -22.68 -6.20
CA LYS A 46 3.15 -23.80 -6.01
C LYS A 46 3.69 -25.11 -6.59
N ALA A 47 4.41 -25.07 -7.70
CA ALA A 47 5.04 -26.26 -8.30
C ALA A 47 6.27 -26.77 -7.52
N MET A 48 6.81 -25.97 -6.58
CA MET A 48 7.99 -26.34 -5.80
C MET A 48 7.62 -27.11 -4.53
N GLY A 49 8.54 -27.97 -4.07
CA GLY A 49 8.43 -28.69 -2.80
C GLY A 49 8.37 -27.76 -1.57
N PRO A 50 7.90 -28.26 -0.42
CA PRO A 50 7.53 -27.44 0.73
C PRO A 50 8.69 -26.63 1.32
N ILE A 51 9.90 -27.20 1.36
CA ILE A 51 11.10 -26.54 1.91
C ILE A 51 11.54 -25.39 0.99
N LYS A 52 11.71 -25.67 -0.31
CA LYS A 52 12.09 -24.65 -1.31
C LYS A 52 11.06 -23.54 -1.40
N ARG A 53 9.76 -23.86 -1.33
CA ARG A 53 8.67 -22.88 -1.31
C ARG A 53 8.81 -21.91 -0.15
N LYS A 54 9.02 -22.40 1.08
CA LYS A 54 9.19 -21.54 2.27
C LYS A 54 10.39 -20.60 2.11
N ALA A 55 11.53 -21.12 1.66
CA ALA A 55 12.73 -20.32 1.44
C ALA A 55 12.52 -19.19 0.42
N MET A 56 11.88 -19.49 -0.72
CA MET A 56 11.59 -18.50 -1.75
C MET A 56 10.63 -17.42 -1.27
N ILE A 57 9.58 -17.79 -0.52
CA ILE A 57 8.63 -16.82 0.05
C ILE A 57 9.34 -15.90 1.06
N MET A 58 10.20 -16.45 1.91
CA MET A 58 10.99 -15.67 2.87
C MET A 58 11.92 -14.69 2.15
N ALA A 59 12.63 -15.14 1.10
CA ALA A 59 13.51 -14.29 0.30
C ALA A 59 12.75 -13.11 -0.32
N ARG A 60 11.62 -13.37 -0.99
CA ARG A 60 10.78 -12.32 -1.58
C ARG A 60 10.24 -11.33 -0.54
N ASN A 61 9.80 -11.82 0.62
CA ASN A 61 9.33 -10.96 1.70
C ASN A 61 10.45 -10.07 2.24
N LYS A 62 11.68 -10.61 2.34
CA LYS A 62 12.85 -9.84 2.74
C LYS A 62 13.19 -8.75 1.71
N GLU A 63 13.14 -9.05 0.42
CA GLU A 63 13.33 -8.07 -0.66
C GLU A 63 12.26 -6.97 -0.62
N LYS A 64 10.99 -7.33 -0.45
CA LYS A 64 9.89 -6.36 -0.33
C LYS A 64 10.05 -5.47 0.90
N ALA A 65 10.40 -6.05 2.05
CA ALA A 65 10.65 -5.29 3.26
C ALA A 65 11.85 -4.35 3.10
N ALA A 66 12.90 -4.77 2.40
CA ALA A 66 14.05 -3.91 2.09
C ALA A 66 13.63 -2.72 1.20
N ARG A 67 12.86 -2.97 0.12
CA ARG A 67 12.33 -1.90 -0.75
C ARG A 67 11.45 -0.91 0.02
N PHE A 68 10.58 -1.41 0.89
CA PHE A 68 9.72 -0.55 1.69
C PHE A 68 10.51 0.33 2.67
N LYS A 69 11.53 -0.23 3.33
CA LYS A 69 12.41 0.52 4.25
C LYS A 69 13.28 1.56 3.56
N GLN A 70 13.59 1.39 2.28
CA GLN A 70 14.37 2.33 1.48
C GLN A 70 13.51 3.41 0.80
N GLY A 71 12.18 3.26 0.83
CA GLY A 71 11.27 4.25 0.26
C GLY A 71 11.30 5.58 1.02
N PRO A 72 10.73 6.64 0.43
CA PRO A 72 10.60 7.93 1.10
C PRO A 72 9.82 7.75 2.41
N ASN A 73 10.43 8.19 3.51
CA ASN A 73 9.85 8.06 4.83
C ASN A 73 9.03 9.32 5.15
N SER A 74 8.06 9.22 6.05
CA SER A 74 7.30 10.39 6.51
C SER A 74 8.21 11.45 7.15
N GLU A 75 9.32 11.02 7.72
CA GLU A 75 10.35 11.90 8.30
C GLU A 75 11.07 12.77 7.24
N ASP A 76 11.00 12.41 5.95
CA ASP A 76 11.56 13.23 4.87
C ASP A 76 10.70 14.49 4.60
N ILE A 77 9.42 14.44 4.96
CA ILE A 77 8.45 15.53 4.73
C ILE A 77 8.11 16.24 6.05
N TRP A 78 8.08 15.52 7.17
CA TRP A 78 7.64 16.02 8.48
C TRP A 78 8.74 15.86 9.52
N GLU A 79 9.15 16.97 10.12
CA GLU A 79 10.09 16.92 11.24
C GLU A 79 9.43 16.38 12.51
N LEU A 80 10.19 15.58 13.26
CA LEU A 80 9.75 15.02 14.53
C LEU A 80 9.51 16.14 15.55
N ARG A 81 8.28 16.23 16.07
CA ARG A 81 7.96 17.16 17.16
C ARG A 81 8.72 16.78 18.42
N LYS A 82 9.45 17.75 18.96
CA LYS A 82 10.17 17.61 20.24
C LYS A 82 9.30 17.92 21.45
N GLU A 83 8.24 18.69 21.27
CA GLU A 83 7.35 19.11 22.36
C GLU A 83 5.92 18.57 22.17
N PRO A 84 5.24 18.16 23.26
CA PRO A 84 3.86 17.73 23.21
C PRO A 84 2.92 18.91 22.89
N LEU A 85 1.89 18.64 22.10
CA LEU A 85 0.82 19.61 21.83
C LEU A 85 0.10 19.97 23.14
N LYS A 86 0.07 21.26 23.49
CA LYS A 86 -0.77 21.76 24.57
C LYS A 86 -2.21 21.84 24.07
N ASN A 87 -3.13 21.19 24.79
CA ASN A 87 -4.57 21.19 24.49
C ASN A 87 -4.96 20.73 23.06
N PRO A 88 -4.62 19.49 22.66
CA PRO A 88 -4.87 19.01 21.29
C PRO A 88 -6.36 18.92 20.91
N PHE A 89 -7.26 18.92 21.89
CA PHE A 89 -8.71 18.84 21.71
C PHE A 89 -9.46 19.94 22.49
N SER A 90 -8.87 21.13 22.67
CA SER A 90 -9.61 22.25 23.29
C SER A 90 -10.55 22.92 22.31
N GLY A 91 -11.71 22.33 22.17
CA GLY A 91 -12.93 22.93 21.62
C GLY A 91 -14.08 22.06 22.10
N SER A 92 -15.03 22.62 22.84
CA SER A 92 -16.26 21.87 23.06
C SER A 92 -16.92 21.67 21.70
N LEU A 93 -17.54 20.51 21.45
CA LEU A 93 -18.15 20.20 20.15
C LEU A 93 -19.11 21.32 19.68
N GLY A 94 -19.72 22.04 20.64
CA GLY A 94 -20.63 23.16 20.39
C GLY A 94 -19.96 24.45 19.91
N ASP A 95 -18.65 24.62 20.08
CA ASP A 95 -17.91 25.77 19.52
C ASP A 95 -17.58 25.53 18.04
N LEU A 96 -17.24 24.28 17.67
CA LEU A 96 -17.00 23.88 16.28
C LEU A 96 -18.28 23.86 15.44
N GLU A 97 -19.43 23.52 16.04
CA GLU A 97 -20.72 23.54 15.35
C GLU A 97 -21.16 24.97 14.98
N LYS A 98 -20.84 25.96 15.83
CA LYS A 98 -21.10 27.38 15.55
C LYS A 98 -20.26 27.95 14.41
N ASP A 99 -18.97 27.58 14.34
CA ASP A 99 -18.08 28.04 13.27
C ASP A 99 -18.41 27.43 11.90
N SER A 100 -19.09 26.28 11.87
CA SER A 100 -19.53 25.62 10.62
C SER A 100 -20.86 26.13 10.05
N LEU A 101 -21.61 26.91 10.84
CA LEU A 101 -22.92 27.48 10.50
C LEU A 101 -22.85 28.98 10.16
N ALA A 102 -21.65 29.57 10.16
CA ALA A 102 -21.36 30.93 9.70
C ALA A 102 -20.74 30.89 8.29
#